data_AF-A0A2X1BL71-F1
#
_entry.id   AF-A0A2X1BL71-F1
#
_cell.length_a   1.000
_cell.length_b   1.000
_cell.length_c   1.000
_cell.angle_alpha   90.00
_cell.angle_beta   90.00
_cell.angle_gamma   90.00
#
_symmetry.space_group_name_H-M   'P 1'
#
loop_
_entity.id
_entity.type
_entity.pdbx_description
1 polymer ?
#
loop_
_entity_poly.entity_id
_entity_poly.type
_entity_poly.pdbx_seq_one_letter_code
_entity_poly.pdbx_strand_id
1 'polypeptide(L)'
;MASTDFTFRIKRTALDEDYRPAETTRITTNFANLARGESRRDNLRNTLRMIDNRFNSLAHHDNPRGDRYALELQIVSVEMSLCFERDDAFPLIEILQTTIIDKETNRRIDGIVGNNFSSYVRDYDFSVVLPEHLKAHPNGGVPDDFGDLHGKLFRHFLASGVYRDNFAKPPVICLSVSSNKTYHRTGFDHPVLGLEYANDAFSPTDRYFAKMGMKVRYFMPPGSVAPFALYHIGDLTGDYTDLELASTIATMETFQKIYRPEIYNANSPATEQYQPSLKAQDYSLTRIVYDRDERSRLAIEQGRFVEERFIKPHRARLDQWSAGFAAA
;
A
#
# COMPACT_ATOMS: atom_id res chain seq x y z
N MET A 1 35.50 10.42 4.32
CA MET A 1 34.21 9.97 3.76
C MET A 1 33.24 9.92 4.92
N ALA A 2 32.42 10.95 5.09
CA ALA A 2 31.45 10.99 6.18
C ALA A 2 30.25 10.14 5.78
N SER A 3 30.01 9.06 6.52
CA SER A 3 28.81 8.23 6.39
C SER A 3 27.59 9.11 6.66
N THR A 4 26.82 9.44 5.62
CA THR A 4 25.54 10.15 5.74
C THR A 4 24.47 9.15 6.15
N ASP A 5 24.52 8.72 7.42
CA ASP A 5 23.66 7.64 7.90
C ASP A 5 22.27 8.15 8.24
N PHE A 6 21.34 7.98 7.30
CA PHE A 6 19.92 7.95 7.63
C PHE A 6 19.65 6.80 8.60
N THR A 7 19.09 7.14 9.76
CA THR A 7 18.64 6.14 10.74
C THR A 7 17.12 6.06 10.75
N PHE A 8 16.59 4.86 10.96
CA PHE A 8 15.15 4.62 10.97
C PHE A 8 14.65 4.28 12.39
N ARG A 9 13.38 4.56 12.63
CA ARG A 9 12.64 4.11 13.81
C ARG A 9 11.25 3.64 13.38
N ILE A 10 10.76 2.58 14.00
CA ILE A 10 9.41 2.07 13.79
C ILE A 10 8.55 2.37 15.01
N LYS A 11 7.37 2.94 14.78
CA LYS A 11 6.27 3.03 15.75
C LYS A 11 5.13 2.13 15.30
N ARG A 12 4.42 1.55 16.27
CA ARG A 12 3.26 0.68 16.00
C ARG A 12 2.03 1.23 16.70
N THR A 13 0.93 1.26 15.96
CA THR A 13 -0.38 1.66 16.47
C THR A 13 -1.40 0.63 16.02
N ALA A 14 -2.24 0.12 16.93
CA ALA A 14 -3.32 -0.78 16.56
C ALA A 14 -4.34 -0.05 15.67
N LEU A 15 -4.77 -0.71 14.59
CA LEU A 15 -5.92 -0.30 13.81
C LEU A 15 -7.11 -1.18 14.20
N ASP A 16 -7.75 -0.81 15.31
CA ASP A 16 -8.96 -1.44 15.84
C ASP A 16 -10.17 -0.50 15.73
N GLU A 17 -11.31 -0.87 16.32
CA GLU A 17 -12.52 -0.03 16.30
C GLU A 17 -12.41 1.26 17.12
N ASP A 18 -11.43 1.33 18.03
CA ASP A 18 -11.17 2.47 18.90
C ASP A 18 -10.06 3.37 18.38
N TYR A 19 -9.38 2.98 17.29
CA TYR A 19 -8.35 3.77 16.63
C TYR A 19 -8.82 5.20 16.36
N ARG A 20 -7.96 6.15 16.73
CA ARG A 20 -8.12 7.58 16.47
C ARG A 20 -6.82 8.11 15.88
N PRO A 21 -6.87 8.82 14.74
CA PRO A 21 -5.71 9.54 14.24
C PRO A 21 -5.24 10.54 15.31
N ALA A 22 -3.95 10.55 15.67
CA ALA A 22 -3.47 11.55 16.61
C ALA A 22 -3.47 12.94 15.95
N GLU A 23 -3.76 13.98 16.74
CA GLU A 23 -3.76 15.38 16.26
C GLU A 23 -2.39 15.80 15.67
N THR A 24 -1.31 15.14 16.11
CA THR A 24 0.07 15.41 15.71
C THR A 24 0.62 14.47 14.62
N THR A 25 0.08 13.25 14.43
CA THR A 25 0.44 12.35 13.30
C THR A 25 -0.34 12.73 12.04
N ARG A 26 -0.11 13.96 11.58
CA ARG A 26 -1.00 14.75 10.73
C ARG A 26 -1.60 14.04 9.51
N ILE A 27 -2.89 13.77 9.67
CA ILE A 27 -4.04 13.97 8.77
C ILE A 27 -4.15 13.14 7.48
N THR A 28 -3.11 12.51 6.94
CA THR A 28 -3.08 12.23 5.49
C THR A 28 -2.97 10.76 5.07
N THR A 29 -2.92 9.80 6.00
CA THR A 29 -2.93 8.38 5.65
C THR A 29 -4.29 7.91 5.13
N ASN A 30 -4.25 6.86 4.31
CA ASN A 30 -5.45 6.21 3.76
C ASN A 30 -6.43 5.71 4.84
N PHE A 31 -5.94 5.43 6.06
CA PHE A 31 -6.75 5.00 7.21
C PHE A 31 -7.40 6.17 7.94
N ALA A 32 -6.76 7.33 7.97
CA ALA A 32 -7.19 8.46 8.80
C ALA A 32 -8.56 8.99 8.39
N ASN A 33 -8.92 8.91 7.10
CA ASN A 33 -10.24 9.32 6.62
C ASN A 33 -11.36 8.37 7.09
N LEU A 34 -11.10 7.04 7.09
CA LEU A 34 -12.05 6.05 7.62
C LEU A 34 -12.26 6.21 9.13
N ALA A 35 -11.22 6.70 9.82
CA ALA A 35 -11.19 6.86 11.26
C ALA A 35 -11.65 8.25 11.75
N ARG A 36 -12.51 8.94 11.00
CA ARG A 36 -13.01 10.30 11.31
C ARG A 36 -14.53 10.41 11.39
N GLY A 37 -14.97 11.53 11.96
CA GLY A 37 -16.38 11.90 12.05
C GLY A 37 -17.15 11.08 13.08
N GLU A 38 -18.46 11.33 13.13
CA GLU A 38 -19.37 10.66 14.06
C GLU A 38 -19.51 9.16 13.77
N SER A 39 -19.41 8.77 12.49
CA SER A 39 -19.48 7.37 12.05
C SER A 39 -18.16 6.59 12.15
N ARG A 40 -17.10 7.18 12.77
CA ARG A 40 -15.76 6.57 12.88
C ARG A 40 -15.80 5.10 13.32
N ARG A 41 -16.41 4.84 14.48
CA ARG A 41 -16.36 3.52 15.12
C ARG A 41 -17.08 2.48 14.26
N ASP A 42 -18.21 2.86 13.68
CA ASP A 42 -18.96 1.98 12.79
C ASP A 42 -18.22 1.72 11.48
N ASN A 43 -17.57 2.73 10.90
CA ASN A 43 -16.71 2.57 9.72
C ASN A 43 -15.58 1.57 9.99
N LEU A 44 -14.84 1.74 11.10
CA LEU A 44 -13.74 0.86 11.47
C LEU A 44 -14.24 -0.57 11.75
N ARG A 45 -15.28 -0.73 12.57
CA ARG A 45 -15.87 -2.04 12.87
C ARG A 45 -16.37 -2.75 11.62
N ASN A 46 -17.06 -2.05 10.72
CA ASN A 46 -17.55 -2.62 9.48
C ASN A 46 -16.40 -3.01 8.54
N THR A 47 -15.35 -2.20 8.47
CA THR A 47 -14.13 -2.49 7.68
C THR A 47 -13.44 -3.75 8.20
N LEU A 48 -13.18 -3.83 9.51
CA LEU A 48 -12.53 -4.99 10.14
C LEU A 48 -13.35 -6.26 9.94
N ARG A 49 -14.69 -6.18 10.10
CA ARG A 49 -15.57 -7.33 9.83
C ARG A 49 -15.55 -7.76 8.35
N MET A 50 -15.49 -6.81 7.41
CA MET A 50 -15.36 -7.14 5.98
C MET A 50 -14.04 -7.87 5.70
N ILE A 51 -12.95 -7.46 6.34
CA ILE A 51 -11.64 -8.10 6.24
C ILE A 51 -11.69 -9.53 6.79
N ASP A 52 -12.23 -9.74 7.99
CA ASP A 52 -12.39 -11.07 8.59
C ASP A 52 -13.22 -11.99 7.69
N ASN A 53 -14.38 -11.51 7.24
CA ASN A 53 -15.26 -12.29 6.35
C ASN A 53 -14.54 -12.67 5.05
N ARG A 54 -13.80 -11.71 4.44
CA ARG A 54 -13.09 -11.97 3.20
C ARG A 54 -11.94 -12.96 3.42
N PHE A 55 -11.20 -12.83 4.51
CA PHE A 55 -10.12 -13.75 4.85
C PHE A 55 -10.64 -15.18 5.03
N ASN A 56 -11.71 -15.36 5.81
CA ASN A 56 -12.33 -16.67 6.01
C ASN A 56 -12.89 -17.28 4.71
N SER A 57 -13.38 -16.45 3.77
CA SER A 57 -13.81 -16.95 2.46
C SER A 57 -12.66 -17.49 1.60
N LEU A 58 -11.45 -16.96 1.76
CA LEU A 58 -10.25 -17.44 1.06
C LEU A 58 -9.64 -18.64 1.78
N ALA A 59 -9.50 -18.56 3.12
CA ALA A 59 -9.05 -19.63 4.00
C ALA A 59 -10.21 -20.56 4.41
N HIS A 60 -10.83 -21.19 3.41
CA HIS A 60 -12.03 -22.01 3.57
C HIS A 60 -11.75 -23.46 3.99
N HIS A 61 -10.50 -23.94 3.84
CA HIS A 61 -10.09 -25.26 4.31
C HIS A 61 -10.22 -25.37 5.83
N ASP A 62 -10.85 -26.44 6.30
CA ASP A 62 -11.15 -26.66 7.72
C ASP A 62 -11.83 -25.46 8.41
N ASN A 63 -12.67 -24.74 7.66
CA ASN A 63 -13.39 -23.56 8.12
C ASN A 63 -14.84 -23.53 7.57
N PRO A 64 -15.66 -24.56 7.85
CA PRO A 64 -16.99 -24.72 7.24
C PRO A 64 -17.97 -23.61 7.61
N ARG A 65 -17.76 -22.93 8.75
CA ARG A 65 -18.59 -21.82 9.22
C ARG A 65 -18.11 -20.45 8.73
N GLY A 66 -16.88 -20.36 8.21
CA GLY A 66 -16.30 -19.09 7.78
C GLY A 66 -16.04 -18.11 8.91
N ASP A 67 -15.89 -18.56 10.16
CA ASP A 67 -15.70 -17.73 11.35
C ASP A 67 -14.45 -18.08 12.19
N ARG A 68 -13.63 -19.04 11.72
CA ARG A 68 -12.42 -19.53 12.40
C ARG A 68 -11.35 -18.47 12.63
N TYR A 69 -11.12 -17.62 11.64
CA TYR A 69 -10.00 -16.67 11.67
C TYR A 69 -10.47 -15.24 11.97
N ALA A 70 -9.57 -14.44 12.53
CA ALA A 70 -9.66 -12.98 12.55
C ALA A 70 -8.32 -12.37 12.16
N LEU A 71 -8.33 -11.18 11.56
CA LEU A 71 -7.12 -10.42 11.26
C LEU A 71 -6.98 -9.22 12.19
N GLU A 72 -5.88 -9.18 12.93
CA GLU A 72 -5.45 -7.98 13.63
C GLU A 72 -4.59 -7.12 12.70
N LEU A 73 -4.82 -5.82 12.72
CA LEU A 73 -4.11 -4.84 11.88
C LEU A 73 -3.30 -3.89 12.75
N GLN A 74 -2.04 -3.70 12.39
CA GLN A 74 -1.16 -2.73 13.02
C GLN A 74 -0.63 -1.74 11.98
N ILE A 75 -0.80 -0.45 12.25
CA ILE A 75 -0.13 0.62 11.53
C ILE A 75 1.31 0.64 11.99
N VAL A 76 2.21 0.41 11.04
CA VAL A 76 3.66 0.54 11.18
C VAL A 76 4.04 1.88 10.57
N SER A 77 4.44 2.82 11.42
CA SER A 77 4.94 4.13 11.00
C SER A 77 6.45 4.14 11.05
N VAL A 78 7.08 4.35 9.90
CA VAL A 78 8.54 4.43 9.74
C VAL A 78 8.94 5.90 9.75
N GLU A 79 9.71 6.28 10.76
CA GLU A 79 10.33 7.60 10.88
C GLU A 79 11.80 7.50 10.49
N MET A 80 12.30 8.55 9.84
CA MET A 80 13.69 8.70 9.44
C MET A 80 14.27 9.93 10.09
N SER A 81 15.52 9.82 10.56
CA SER A 81 16.27 10.95 11.10
C SER A 81 17.54 11.19 10.29
N LEU A 82 17.83 12.47 10.04
CA LEU A 82 19.11 12.97 9.55
C LEU A 82 19.97 13.31 10.78
N CYS A 83 21.16 12.73 10.91
CA CYS A 83 22.03 12.78 12.09
C CYS A 83 22.00 14.03 13.02
N PHE A 84 21.92 13.74 14.33
CA PHE A 84 22.31 14.49 15.56
C PHE A 84 21.55 15.74 16.04
N GLU A 85 20.58 16.29 15.32
CA GLU A 85 19.64 17.22 15.94
C GLU A 85 18.44 16.43 16.50
N ARG A 86 18.27 16.45 17.83
CA ARG A 86 17.45 15.50 18.60
C ARG A 86 15.95 15.53 18.30
N ASP A 87 15.46 16.43 17.45
CA ASP A 87 14.02 16.69 17.27
C ASP A 87 13.47 16.58 15.83
N ASP A 88 14.28 16.27 14.81
CA ASP A 88 13.80 16.22 13.41
C ASP A 88 13.60 14.78 12.90
N ALA A 89 12.66 14.05 13.53
CA ALA A 89 12.16 12.79 12.97
C ALA A 89 11.14 13.07 11.87
N PHE A 90 11.46 12.68 10.64
CA PHE A 90 10.58 12.83 9.48
C PHE A 90 9.80 11.53 9.21
N PRO A 91 8.46 11.57 9.11
CA PRO A 91 7.68 10.39 8.76
C PRO A 91 7.91 10.04 7.29
N LEU A 92 8.37 8.81 7.03
CA LEU A 92 8.75 8.36 5.69
C LEU A 92 7.62 7.52 5.06
N ILE A 93 7.23 6.44 5.73
CA ILE A 93 6.28 5.43 5.22
C ILE A 93 5.32 5.03 6.34
N GLU A 94 4.06 4.81 5.99
CA GLU A 94 3.09 4.13 6.85
C GLU A 94 2.45 2.96 6.11
N ILE A 95 2.49 1.79 6.73
CA ILE A 95 2.00 0.52 6.16
C ILE A 95 1.23 -0.26 7.21
N LEU A 96 0.33 -1.13 6.78
CA LEU A 96 -0.30 -2.11 7.64
C LEU A 96 0.47 -3.43 7.62
N GLN A 97 0.65 -3.96 8.83
CA GLN A 97 1.00 -5.35 9.09
C GLN A 97 -0.25 -6.09 9.57
N THR A 98 -0.47 -7.27 9.01
CA THR A 98 -1.53 -8.20 9.46
C THR A 98 -0.95 -9.22 10.45
N THR A 99 -1.77 -9.64 11.40
CA THR A 99 -1.54 -10.84 12.21
C THR A 99 -2.81 -11.69 12.16
N ILE A 100 -2.66 -12.94 11.75
CA ILE A 100 -3.76 -13.88 11.63
C ILE A 100 -3.96 -14.57 12.97
N ILE A 101 -5.17 -14.48 13.50
CA ILE A 101 -5.60 -15.12 14.73
C ILE A 101 -6.44 -16.35 14.37
N ASP A 102 -5.91 -17.54 14.60
CA ASP A 102 -6.67 -18.79 14.50
C ASP A 102 -7.37 -19.05 15.83
N LYS A 103 -8.70 -18.88 15.86
CA LYS A 103 -9.50 -19.01 17.09
C LYS A 103 -9.66 -20.46 17.54
N GLU A 104 -9.53 -21.42 16.63
CA GLU A 104 -9.67 -22.84 16.97
C GLU A 104 -8.41 -23.38 17.64
N THR A 105 -7.23 -23.01 17.12
CA THR A 105 -5.95 -23.47 17.67
C THR A 105 -5.32 -22.49 18.66
N ASN A 106 -5.92 -21.30 18.82
CA ASN A 106 -5.42 -20.18 19.63
C ASN A 106 -3.99 -19.77 19.26
N ARG A 107 -3.69 -19.78 17.94
CA ARG A 107 -2.37 -19.41 17.40
C ARG A 107 -2.41 -18.05 16.74
N ARG A 108 -1.27 -17.36 16.83
CA ARG A 108 -1.00 -16.12 16.11
C ARG A 108 0.00 -16.42 15.02
N ILE A 109 -0.35 -16.09 13.78
CA ILE A 109 0.47 -16.34 12.60
C ILE A 109 0.77 -14.98 11.97
N ASP A 110 2.04 -14.75 11.64
CA ASP A 110 2.44 -13.51 11.00
C ASP A 110 1.83 -13.44 9.59
N GLY A 111 1.23 -12.29 9.27
CA GLY A 111 0.84 -11.94 7.92
C GLY A 111 1.89 -11.05 7.25
N ILE A 112 1.62 -10.67 6.00
CA ILE A 112 2.57 -9.87 5.21
C ILE A 112 2.45 -8.38 5.57
N VAL A 113 3.59 -7.71 5.72
CA VAL A 113 3.66 -6.26 5.89
C VAL A 113 3.64 -5.54 4.52
N GLY A 114 3.10 -4.32 4.47
CA GLY A 114 3.08 -3.51 3.23
C GLY A 114 1.67 -3.21 2.72
N ASN A 115 0.64 -3.68 3.42
CA ASN A 115 -0.74 -3.41 3.05
C ASN A 115 -1.05 -1.92 3.19
N ASN A 116 -1.83 -1.39 2.25
CA ASN A 116 -2.31 -0.01 2.21
C ASN A 116 -1.17 1.01 2.37
N PHE A 117 -0.12 0.80 1.58
CA PHE A 117 1.11 1.56 1.55
C PHE A 117 0.88 3.06 1.33
N SER A 118 1.37 3.86 2.27
CA SER A 118 1.41 5.31 2.23
C SER A 118 2.86 5.78 2.36
N SER A 119 3.27 6.75 1.55
CA SER A 119 4.60 7.33 1.62
C SER A 119 4.56 8.83 1.39
N TYR A 120 5.25 9.55 2.25
CA TYR A 120 5.31 11.01 2.22
C TYR A 120 6.06 11.51 0.99
N VAL A 121 7.19 10.88 0.65
CA VAL A 121 7.96 11.23 -0.56
C VAL A 121 7.19 10.85 -1.83
N ARG A 122 6.45 9.74 -1.80
CA ARG A 122 5.57 9.37 -2.92
C ARG A 122 4.47 10.41 -3.14
N ASP A 123 3.83 10.84 -2.08
CA ASP A 123 2.75 11.81 -2.19
C ASP A 123 3.28 13.19 -2.64
N TYR A 124 4.51 13.56 -2.28
CA TYR A 124 5.23 14.69 -2.89
C TYR A 124 5.47 14.50 -4.39
N ASP A 125 6.04 13.36 -4.80
CA ASP A 125 6.32 13.07 -6.21
C ASP A 125 5.04 13.16 -7.07
N PHE A 126 3.97 12.48 -6.65
CA PHE A 126 2.73 12.43 -7.43
C PHE A 126 1.85 13.68 -7.32
N SER A 127 1.87 14.41 -6.20
CA SER A 127 0.97 15.56 -5.98
C SER A 127 1.62 16.91 -6.28
N VAL A 128 2.96 16.98 -6.34
CA VAL A 128 3.70 18.22 -6.58
C VAL A 128 4.58 18.09 -7.83
N VAL A 129 5.56 17.16 -7.83
CA VAL A 129 6.57 17.07 -8.90
C VAL A 129 5.96 16.74 -10.25
N LEU A 130 5.13 15.69 -10.33
CA LEU A 130 4.54 15.25 -11.59
C LEU A 130 3.58 16.31 -12.19
N PRO A 131 2.64 16.89 -11.44
CA PRO A 131 1.79 17.96 -11.95
C PRO A 131 2.56 19.20 -12.41
N GLU A 132 3.62 19.61 -11.70
CA GLU A 132 4.46 20.74 -12.11
C GLU A 132 5.24 20.44 -13.38
N HIS A 133 5.78 19.23 -13.50
CA HIS A 133 6.46 18.79 -14.72
C HIS A 133 5.54 18.79 -15.93
N LEU A 134 4.33 18.22 -15.79
CA LEU A 134 3.34 18.15 -16.88
C LEU A 134 2.81 19.54 -17.28
N LYS A 135 2.77 20.52 -16.36
CA LYS A 135 2.45 21.91 -16.71
C LYS A 135 3.52 22.55 -17.58
N ALA A 136 4.79 22.29 -17.27
CA ALA A 136 5.92 22.78 -18.07
C ALA A 136 6.10 21.99 -19.38
N HIS A 137 5.70 20.71 -19.39
CA HIS A 137 5.84 19.79 -20.52
C HIS A 137 4.54 19.00 -20.74
N PRO A 138 3.49 19.60 -21.35
CA PRO A 138 2.18 18.96 -21.49
C PRO A 138 2.17 17.61 -22.22
N ASN A 139 3.14 17.41 -23.12
CA ASN A 139 3.36 16.18 -23.87
C ASN A 139 4.63 15.42 -23.42
N GLY A 140 5.31 15.95 -22.40
CA GLY A 140 6.40 15.24 -21.74
C GLY A 140 5.79 14.11 -20.91
N GLY A 141 6.40 12.93 -20.99
CA GLY A 141 6.00 11.82 -20.13
C GLY A 141 6.34 12.09 -18.66
N VAL A 142 6.61 11.01 -17.94
CA VAL A 142 7.13 11.11 -16.57
C VAL A 142 8.63 11.42 -16.63
N PRO A 143 9.19 12.27 -15.75
CA PRO A 143 10.64 12.50 -15.67
C PRO A 143 11.43 11.20 -15.48
N ASP A 144 12.66 11.14 -16.03
CA ASP A 144 13.50 9.92 -15.94
C ASP A 144 13.92 9.57 -14.51
N ASP A 145 14.11 10.59 -13.67
CA ASP A 145 14.48 10.52 -12.25
C ASP A 145 13.27 10.41 -11.31
N PHE A 146 12.06 10.36 -11.86
CA PHE A 146 10.83 10.31 -11.06
C PHE A 146 10.80 9.08 -10.15
N GLY A 147 10.71 9.33 -8.85
CA GLY A 147 10.73 8.28 -7.82
C GLY A 147 12.12 7.78 -7.42
N ASP A 148 13.21 8.32 -7.96
CA ASP A 148 14.57 7.84 -7.64
C ASP A 148 14.90 8.02 -6.16
N LEU A 149 14.64 9.20 -5.59
CA LEU A 149 14.90 9.47 -4.18
C LEU A 149 14.10 8.51 -3.29
N HIS A 150 12.80 8.40 -3.53
CA HIS A 150 11.95 7.51 -2.73
C HIS A 150 12.36 6.05 -2.89
N GLY A 151 12.66 5.61 -4.11
CA GLY A 151 13.13 4.24 -4.38
C GLY A 151 14.42 3.90 -3.65
N LYS A 152 15.36 4.85 -3.54
CA LYS A 152 16.60 4.68 -2.77
C LYS A 152 16.32 4.66 -1.26
N LEU A 153 15.50 5.58 -0.75
CA LEU A 153 15.13 5.61 0.67
C LEU A 153 14.42 4.33 1.11
N PHE A 154 13.50 3.81 0.28
CA PHE A 154 12.81 2.55 0.53
C PHE A 154 13.78 1.37 0.58
N ARG A 155 14.70 1.27 -0.40
CA ARG A 155 15.73 0.22 -0.41
C ARG A 155 16.67 0.32 0.79
N HIS A 156 17.06 1.54 1.17
CA HIS A 156 17.86 1.79 2.38
C HIS A 156 17.14 1.31 3.65
N PHE A 157 15.83 1.59 3.75
CA PHE A 157 15.02 1.08 4.85
C PHE A 157 14.99 -0.45 4.89
N LEU A 158 14.72 -1.12 3.77
CA LEU A 158 14.70 -2.59 3.72
C LEU A 158 16.06 -3.22 4.05
N ALA A 159 17.16 -2.57 3.69
CA ALA A 159 18.52 -3.02 4.00
C ALA A 159 18.96 -2.67 5.44
N SER A 160 18.17 -1.92 6.20
CA SER A 160 18.54 -1.49 7.55
C SER A 160 18.42 -2.61 8.59
N GLY A 161 19.17 -2.50 9.69
CA GLY A 161 18.99 -3.39 10.85
C GLY A 161 17.58 -3.30 11.44
N VAL A 162 17.01 -2.08 11.45
CA VAL A 162 15.65 -1.82 11.96
C VAL A 162 14.61 -2.65 11.20
N TYR A 163 14.72 -2.80 9.88
CA TYR A 163 13.80 -3.65 9.13
C TYR A 163 13.98 -5.13 9.50
N ARG A 164 15.23 -5.63 9.50
CA ARG A 164 15.55 -7.03 9.83
C ARG A 164 15.12 -7.42 11.25
N ASP A 165 15.23 -6.51 12.20
CA ASP A 165 14.85 -6.75 13.61
C ASP A 165 13.32 -6.81 13.81
N ASN A 166 12.55 -6.36 12.82
CA ASN A 166 11.10 -6.18 12.93
C ASN A 166 10.29 -7.04 11.95
N PHE A 167 10.88 -7.46 10.82
CA PHE A 167 10.21 -8.21 9.77
C PHE A 167 11.10 -9.32 9.23
N ALA A 168 10.54 -10.53 9.11
CA ALA A 168 11.27 -11.69 8.60
C ALA A 168 11.27 -11.77 7.06
N LYS A 169 10.26 -11.18 6.41
CA LYS A 169 10.06 -11.26 4.95
C LYS A 169 9.90 -9.87 4.33
N PRO A 170 10.28 -9.67 3.05
CA PRO A 170 10.04 -8.43 2.32
C PRO A 170 8.55 -8.07 2.27
N PRO A 171 8.21 -6.78 2.07
CA PRO A 171 6.82 -6.36 2.01
C PRO A 171 6.19 -6.75 0.67
N VAL A 172 4.88 -6.99 0.69
CA VAL A 172 4.05 -7.07 -0.53
C VAL A 172 3.07 -5.91 -0.53
N ILE A 173 3.06 -5.15 -1.61
CA ILE A 173 2.18 -4.00 -1.78
C ILE A 173 1.15 -4.35 -2.83
N CYS A 174 -0.12 -4.42 -2.43
CA CYS A 174 -1.23 -4.75 -3.33
C CYS A 174 -2.05 -3.50 -3.62
N LEU A 175 -2.15 -3.12 -4.90
CA LEU A 175 -2.85 -1.93 -5.38
C LEU A 175 -3.89 -2.25 -6.44
N SER A 176 -4.73 -1.25 -6.72
CA SER A 176 -5.57 -1.24 -7.90
C SER A 176 -4.75 -1.40 -9.17
N VAL A 177 -5.23 -2.19 -10.12
CA VAL A 177 -4.76 -2.15 -11.51
C VAL A 177 -5.01 -0.77 -12.14
N SER A 178 -4.16 -0.37 -13.07
CA SER A 178 -4.27 0.90 -13.80
C SER A 178 -5.36 0.86 -14.87
N SER A 179 -6.19 1.90 -14.96
CA SER A 179 -7.25 2.07 -15.99
C SER A 179 -6.73 2.35 -17.40
N ASN A 180 -5.46 2.73 -17.53
CA ASN A 180 -4.84 2.99 -18.84
C ASN A 180 -4.21 1.74 -19.49
N LYS A 181 -4.43 0.55 -18.91
CA LYS A 181 -3.94 -0.73 -19.44
C LYS A 181 -5.08 -1.71 -19.61
N THR A 182 -4.91 -2.57 -20.60
CA THR A 182 -5.73 -3.75 -20.79
C THR A 182 -4.98 -4.96 -20.26
N TYR A 183 -5.66 -5.79 -19.50
CA TYR A 183 -5.11 -6.97 -18.85
C TYR A 183 -5.71 -8.21 -19.50
N HIS A 184 -4.86 -9.18 -19.79
CA HIS A 184 -5.21 -10.42 -20.46
C HIS A 184 -4.98 -11.58 -19.50
N ARG A 185 -6.01 -12.38 -19.28
CA ARG A 185 -5.93 -13.59 -18.46
C ARG A 185 -4.90 -14.53 -19.07
N THR A 186 -4.04 -15.06 -18.22
CA THR A 186 -3.06 -16.08 -18.58
C THR A 186 -3.62 -17.47 -18.31
N GLY A 187 -2.78 -18.51 -18.36
CA GLY A 187 -3.16 -19.87 -17.96
C GLY A 187 -2.84 -20.23 -16.51
N PHE A 188 -2.22 -19.34 -15.73
CA PHE A 188 -1.80 -19.64 -14.36
C PHE A 188 -2.92 -19.35 -13.36
N ASP A 189 -3.19 -20.32 -12.48
CA ASP A 189 -4.20 -20.24 -11.43
C ASP A 189 -3.58 -20.64 -10.09
N HIS A 190 -3.62 -19.71 -9.15
CA HIS A 190 -3.06 -19.89 -7.81
C HIS A 190 -4.20 -20.14 -6.79
N PRO A 191 -4.08 -21.08 -5.84
CA PRO A 191 -5.15 -21.41 -4.89
C PRO A 191 -5.77 -20.21 -4.16
N VAL A 192 -4.92 -19.27 -3.71
CA VAL A 192 -5.35 -18.03 -3.05
C VAL A 192 -5.43 -16.80 -3.97
N LEU A 193 -4.39 -16.54 -4.78
CA LEU A 193 -4.34 -15.36 -5.65
C LEU A 193 -5.24 -15.47 -6.90
N GLY A 194 -5.70 -16.68 -7.23
CA GLY A 194 -6.58 -16.97 -8.36
C GLY A 194 -5.90 -16.81 -9.71
N LEU A 195 -6.67 -16.34 -10.69
CA LEU A 195 -6.27 -16.26 -12.09
C LEU A 195 -5.27 -15.13 -12.30
N GLU A 196 -4.12 -15.44 -12.90
CA GLU A 196 -3.11 -14.45 -13.26
C GLU A 196 -3.48 -13.72 -14.56
N TYR A 197 -3.18 -12.43 -14.59
CA TYR A 197 -3.31 -11.54 -15.74
C TYR A 197 -1.95 -10.94 -16.11
N ALA A 198 -1.78 -10.61 -17.39
CA ALA A 198 -0.62 -9.90 -17.91
C ALA A 198 -1.06 -8.67 -18.71
N ASN A 199 -0.14 -7.73 -18.95
CA ASN A 199 -0.33 -6.62 -19.89
C ASN A 199 0.94 -6.41 -20.71
N ASP A 200 0.82 -5.72 -21.84
CA ASP A 200 1.94 -5.56 -22.78
C ASP A 200 2.95 -4.49 -22.36
N ALA A 201 2.60 -3.64 -21.38
CA ALA A 201 3.43 -2.52 -21.00
C ALA A 201 3.16 -2.03 -19.58
N PHE A 202 4.25 -1.84 -18.84
CA PHE A 202 4.25 -1.20 -17.54
C PHE A 202 3.59 0.19 -17.55
N SER A 203 2.80 0.46 -16.52
CA SER A 203 2.26 1.76 -16.17
C SER A 203 3.32 2.66 -15.51
N PRO A 204 3.06 3.98 -15.37
CA PRO A 204 3.91 4.86 -14.57
C PRO A 204 4.10 4.37 -13.13
N THR A 205 3.05 3.82 -12.52
CA THR A 205 3.11 3.25 -11.16
C THR A 205 4.05 2.04 -11.11
N ASP A 206 3.99 1.15 -12.10
CA ASP A 206 4.87 -0.01 -12.15
C ASP A 206 6.35 0.40 -12.25
N ARG A 207 6.65 1.40 -13.11
CA ARG A 207 8.00 1.96 -13.23
C ARG A 207 8.47 2.62 -11.93
N TYR A 208 7.57 3.27 -11.20
CA TYR A 208 7.87 3.89 -9.91
C TYR A 208 8.24 2.84 -8.86
N PHE A 209 7.45 1.76 -8.73
CA PHE A 209 7.78 0.65 -7.82
C PHE A 209 9.03 -0.14 -8.26
N ALA A 210 9.34 -0.17 -9.55
CA ALA A 210 10.61 -0.72 -10.02
C ALA A 210 11.83 0.03 -9.45
N LYS A 211 11.75 1.36 -9.22
CA LYS A 211 12.82 2.12 -8.54
C LYS A 211 13.03 1.70 -7.08
N MET A 212 12.04 1.05 -6.46
CA MET A 212 12.12 0.42 -5.14
C MET A 212 12.70 -0.99 -5.18
N GLY A 213 13.03 -1.52 -6.36
CA GLY A 213 13.49 -2.90 -6.56
C GLY A 213 12.37 -3.94 -6.61
N MET A 214 11.11 -3.50 -6.76
CA MET A 214 9.95 -4.40 -6.78
C MET A 214 9.61 -4.83 -8.21
N LYS A 215 9.08 -6.05 -8.33
CA LYS A 215 8.43 -6.59 -9.54
C LYS A 215 6.92 -6.56 -9.33
N VAL A 216 6.15 -6.62 -10.41
CA VAL A 216 4.68 -6.66 -10.35
C VAL A 216 4.16 -7.94 -11.02
N ARG A 217 3.16 -8.55 -10.40
CA ARG A 217 2.29 -9.57 -11.00
C ARG A 217 0.83 -9.18 -10.79
N TYR A 218 -0.05 -9.61 -11.68
CA TYR A 218 -1.47 -9.26 -11.61
C TYR A 218 -2.32 -10.49 -11.39
N PHE A 219 -3.18 -10.46 -10.37
CA PHE A 219 -3.95 -11.63 -9.97
C PHE A 219 -5.37 -11.25 -9.61
N MET A 220 -6.34 -12.06 -10.01
CA MET A 220 -7.74 -11.93 -9.60
C MET A 220 -8.11 -13.07 -8.65
N PRO A 221 -8.14 -12.81 -7.33
CA PRO A 221 -8.46 -13.82 -6.33
C PRO A 221 -9.85 -14.42 -6.52
N PRO A 222 -10.08 -15.67 -6.09
CA PRO A 222 -11.39 -16.32 -6.20
C PRO A 222 -12.48 -15.50 -5.51
N GLY A 223 -13.55 -15.16 -6.24
CA GLY A 223 -14.66 -14.34 -5.75
C GLY A 223 -14.43 -12.82 -5.78
N SER A 224 -13.25 -12.36 -6.20
CA SER A 224 -13.03 -10.94 -6.53
C SER A 224 -13.57 -10.64 -7.94
N VAL A 225 -13.83 -9.37 -8.22
CA VAL A 225 -14.40 -8.93 -9.51
C VAL A 225 -13.39 -8.26 -10.44
N ALA A 226 -12.16 -8.02 -9.99
CA ALA A 226 -11.10 -7.42 -10.78
C ALA A 226 -9.72 -7.88 -10.30
N PRO A 227 -8.69 -7.91 -11.18
CA PRO A 227 -7.34 -8.22 -10.79
C PRO A 227 -6.71 -7.12 -9.93
N PHE A 228 -5.72 -7.47 -9.10
CA PHE A 228 -4.89 -6.57 -8.31
C PHE A 228 -3.46 -6.57 -8.85
N ALA A 229 -2.77 -5.44 -8.71
CA ALA A 229 -1.32 -5.36 -8.93
C ALA A 229 -0.59 -5.67 -7.62
N LEU A 230 0.14 -6.78 -7.56
CA LEU A 230 0.96 -7.17 -6.42
C LEU A 230 2.42 -6.84 -6.70
N TYR A 231 2.94 -5.82 -6.02
CA TYR A 231 4.35 -5.45 -6.05
C TYR A 231 5.10 -6.21 -4.97
N HIS A 232 6.17 -6.90 -5.34
CA HIS A 232 6.89 -7.80 -4.45
C HIS A 232 8.40 -7.82 -4.76
N ILE A 233 9.17 -8.34 -3.81
CA ILE A 233 10.59 -8.70 -3.97
C ILE A 233 10.67 -10.23 -3.85
N GLY A 234 11.54 -10.87 -4.65
CA GLY A 234 11.64 -12.34 -4.67
C GLY A 234 10.52 -13.01 -5.47
N ASP A 235 10.13 -14.21 -5.07
CA ASP A 235 9.05 -15.01 -5.66
C ASP A 235 7.77 -14.87 -4.84
N LEU A 236 6.79 -14.12 -5.35
CA LEU A 236 5.49 -13.90 -4.71
C LEU A 236 4.76 -15.20 -4.36
N THR A 237 4.88 -16.22 -5.21
CA THR A 237 4.11 -17.47 -5.10
C THR A 237 4.86 -18.59 -4.38
N GLY A 238 6.19 -18.46 -4.25
CA GLY A 238 7.04 -19.42 -3.55
C GLY A 238 7.45 -19.00 -2.14
N ASP A 239 7.65 -17.71 -1.90
CA ASP A 239 8.24 -17.19 -0.65
C ASP A 239 7.19 -16.93 0.47
N TYR A 240 5.91 -16.94 0.11
CA TYR A 240 4.79 -16.63 1.00
C TYR A 240 3.77 -17.77 1.04
N THR A 241 3.22 -18.03 2.22
CA THR A 241 2.18 -19.03 2.44
C THR A 241 0.82 -18.54 1.94
N ASP A 242 -0.09 -19.48 1.70
CA ASP A 242 -1.47 -19.19 1.32
C ASP A 242 -2.18 -18.28 2.33
N LEU A 243 -1.98 -18.49 3.63
CA LEU A 243 -2.58 -17.65 4.67
C LEU A 243 -2.00 -16.23 4.67
N GLU A 244 -0.68 -16.10 4.49
CA GLU A 244 -0.02 -14.80 4.36
C GLU A 244 -0.60 -14.00 3.18
N LEU A 245 -0.68 -14.62 1.98
CA LEU A 245 -1.25 -14.00 0.78
C LEU A 245 -2.74 -13.68 0.94
N ALA A 246 -3.52 -14.59 1.54
CA ALA A 246 -4.94 -14.37 1.82
C ALA A 246 -5.15 -13.17 2.74
N SER A 247 -4.26 -12.96 3.72
CA SER A 247 -4.34 -11.81 4.63
C SER A 247 -4.17 -10.47 3.91
N THR A 248 -3.23 -10.42 2.95
CA THR A 248 -3.03 -9.25 2.08
C THR A 248 -4.22 -9.02 1.16
N ILE A 249 -4.73 -10.05 0.50
CA ILE A 249 -5.91 -9.92 -0.36
C ILE A 249 -7.13 -9.46 0.43
N ALA A 250 -7.42 -10.08 1.59
CA ALA A 250 -8.60 -9.73 2.38
C ALA A 250 -8.57 -8.27 2.86
N THR A 251 -7.39 -7.83 3.29
CA THR A 251 -7.16 -6.44 3.72
C THR A 251 -7.30 -5.48 2.54
N MET A 252 -6.59 -5.72 1.44
CA MET A 252 -6.54 -4.79 0.32
C MET A 252 -7.79 -4.77 -0.52
N GLU A 253 -8.46 -5.91 -0.73
CA GLU A 253 -9.75 -5.93 -1.42
C GLU A 253 -10.80 -5.13 -0.66
N THR A 254 -10.84 -5.23 0.67
CA THR A 254 -11.77 -4.43 1.49
C THR A 254 -11.52 -2.94 1.29
N PHE A 255 -10.25 -2.51 1.37
CA PHE A 255 -9.91 -1.11 1.13
C PHE A 255 -10.22 -0.67 -0.31
N GLN A 256 -9.94 -1.51 -1.32
CA GLN A 256 -10.26 -1.17 -2.71
C GLN A 256 -11.76 -1.12 -2.99
N LYS A 257 -12.60 -1.93 -2.32
CA LYS A 257 -14.06 -1.81 -2.39
C LYS A 257 -14.57 -0.48 -1.84
N ILE A 258 -13.84 0.12 -0.90
CA ILE A 258 -14.17 1.45 -0.35
C ILE A 258 -13.62 2.56 -1.26
N TYR A 259 -12.37 2.43 -1.71
CA TYR A 259 -11.67 3.49 -2.45
C TYR A 259 -12.04 3.54 -3.93
N ARG A 260 -12.26 2.38 -4.56
CA ARG A 260 -12.55 2.21 -6.00
C ARG A 260 -13.63 1.14 -6.25
N PRO A 261 -14.84 1.26 -5.64
CA PRO A 261 -15.97 0.38 -5.91
C PRO A 261 -16.30 0.22 -7.40
N GLU A 262 -16.02 1.21 -8.25
CA GLU A 262 -16.21 1.16 -9.69
C GLU A 262 -15.42 0.01 -10.35
N ILE A 263 -14.32 -0.43 -9.72
CA ILE A 263 -13.46 -1.52 -10.18
C ILE A 263 -13.66 -2.76 -9.30
N TYR A 264 -13.59 -2.60 -7.97
CA TYR A 264 -13.50 -3.73 -7.03
C TYR A 264 -14.80 -4.11 -6.35
N ASN A 265 -15.85 -3.32 -6.55
CA ASN A 265 -17.22 -3.65 -6.13
C ASN A 265 -18.20 -3.53 -7.31
N ALA A 266 -17.71 -3.72 -8.53
CA ALA A 266 -18.51 -3.81 -9.74
C ALA A 266 -19.42 -5.04 -9.68
N ASN A 267 -20.60 -4.96 -10.29
CA ASN A 267 -21.57 -6.06 -10.25
C ASN A 267 -21.26 -7.16 -11.29
N SER A 268 -20.30 -6.92 -12.18
CA SER A 268 -19.81 -7.88 -13.18
C SER A 268 -18.31 -8.12 -13.01
N PRO A 269 -17.83 -9.38 -12.99
CA PRO A 269 -16.41 -9.69 -12.85
C PRO A 269 -15.63 -9.44 -14.15
N ALA A 270 -14.33 -9.23 -14.01
CA ALA A 270 -13.39 -9.13 -15.12
C ALA A 270 -13.40 -10.39 -16.01
N THR A 271 -13.51 -10.17 -17.31
CA THR A 271 -13.44 -11.20 -18.34
C THR A 271 -11.97 -11.51 -18.71
N GLU A 272 -11.75 -12.41 -19.67
CA GLU A 272 -10.41 -12.78 -20.15
C GLU A 272 -9.58 -11.58 -20.65
N GLN A 273 -10.24 -10.54 -21.16
CA GLN A 273 -9.61 -9.28 -21.53
C GLN A 273 -10.34 -8.16 -20.78
N TYR A 274 -9.64 -7.53 -19.83
CA TYR A 274 -10.24 -6.57 -18.91
C TYR A 274 -9.50 -5.24 -18.92
N GLN A 275 -10.24 -4.15 -19.12
CA GLN A 275 -9.74 -2.79 -18.92
C GLN A 275 -10.57 -2.12 -17.81
N PRO A 276 -9.96 -1.77 -16.66
CA PRO A 276 -10.69 -1.17 -15.56
C PRO A 276 -11.09 0.27 -15.88
N SER A 277 -12.25 0.70 -15.36
CA SER A 277 -12.77 2.05 -15.58
C SER A 277 -13.31 2.66 -14.30
N LEU A 278 -12.77 3.83 -13.92
CA LEU A 278 -13.30 4.65 -12.82
C LEU A 278 -14.60 5.39 -13.18
N LYS A 279 -15.08 5.24 -14.42
CA LYS A 279 -16.34 5.84 -14.89
C LYS A 279 -17.48 4.84 -14.92
N ALA A 280 -17.22 3.56 -14.62
CA ALA A 280 -18.25 2.53 -14.57
C ALA A 280 -19.35 2.93 -13.57
N GLN A 281 -20.62 2.68 -13.94
CA GLN A 281 -21.78 3.02 -13.11
C GLN A 281 -22.44 1.78 -12.48
N ASP A 282 -22.14 0.59 -12.99
CA ASP A 282 -22.68 -0.68 -12.51
C ASP A 282 -21.82 -1.25 -11.37
N TYR A 283 -21.96 -0.65 -10.19
CA TYR A 283 -21.26 -1.08 -8.98
C TYR A 283 -22.11 -0.87 -7.73
N SER A 284 -21.73 -1.54 -6.66
CA SER A 284 -22.37 -1.39 -5.35
C SER A 284 -21.53 -0.52 -4.42
N LEU A 285 -22.16 0.25 -3.53
CA LEU A 285 -21.46 0.97 -2.48
C LEU A 285 -21.47 0.18 -1.17
N THR A 286 -20.38 0.30 -0.41
CA THR A 286 -20.35 -0.20 0.97
C THR A 286 -21.13 0.75 1.89
N ARG A 287 -21.46 0.31 3.11
CA ARG A 287 -22.04 1.19 4.15
C ARG A 287 -20.99 2.05 4.86
N ILE A 288 -19.75 2.03 4.41
CA ILE A 288 -18.64 2.76 5.01
C ILE A 288 -18.54 4.11 4.31
N VAL A 289 -18.62 5.19 5.09
CA VAL A 289 -18.50 6.55 4.57
C VAL A 289 -17.03 6.88 4.36
N TYR A 290 -16.67 7.28 3.13
CA TYR A 290 -15.30 7.64 2.75
C TYR A 290 -15.31 8.88 1.86
N ASP A 291 -14.63 9.93 2.29
CA ASP A 291 -14.58 11.21 1.57
C ASP A 291 -13.34 11.27 0.66
N ARG A 292 -13.56 11.08 -0.64
CA ARG A 292 -12.50 11.10 -1.66
C ARG A 292 -11.95 12.50 -1.93
N ASP A 293 -12.79 13.53 -1.80
CA ASP A 293 -12.39 14.91 -2.05
C ASP A 293 -11.49 15.40 -0.91
N GLU A 294 -11.87 15.07 0.33
CA GLU A 294 -11.01 15.29 1.50
C GLU A 294 -9.68 14.55 1.32
N ARG A 295 -9.68 13.27 0.96
CA ARG A 295 -8.43 12.51 0.74
C ARG A 295 -7.53 13.17 -0.30
N SER A 296 -8.11 13.65 -1.40
CA SER A 296 -7.38 14.30 -2.50
C SER A 296 -6.75 15.61 -2.04
N ARG A 297 -7.50 16.44 -1.31
CA ARG A 297 -6.97 17.67 -0.71
C ARG A 297 -5.81 17.37 0.24
N LEU A 298 -5.98 16.36 1.08
CA LEU A 298 -4.99 15.95 2.08
C LEU A 298 -3.69 15.43 1.45
N ALA A 299 -3.76 14.73 0.31
CA ALA A 299 -2.57 14.30 -0.43
C ALA A 299 -1.73 15.50 -0.90
N ILE A 300 -2.39 16.57 -1.37
CA ILE A 300 -1.71 17.80 -1.83
C ILE A 300 -1.07 18.54 -0.65
N GLU A 301 -1.79 18.68 0.46
CA GLU A 301 -1.26 19.30 1.70
C GLU A 301 -0.06 18.52 2.22
N GLN A 302 -0.11 17.19 2.20
CA GLN A 302 1.02 16.33 2.55
C GLN A 302 2.20 16.55 1.61
N GLY A 303 1.98 16.54 0.29
CA GLY A 303 3.04 16.78 -0.68
C GLY A 303 3.76 18.11 -0.46
N ARG A 304 3.00 19.19 -0.17
CA ARG A 304 3.57 20.51 0.15
C ARG A 304 4.33 20.52 1.48
N PHE A 305 3.79 19.87 2.51
CA PHE A 305 4.48 19.72 3.79
C PHE A 305 5.83 19.03 3.62
N VAL A 306 5.88 17.95 2.84
CA VAL A 306 7.12 17.22 2.53
C VAL A 306 8.07 18.09 1.75
N GLU A 307 7.57 18.85 0.78
CA GLU A 307 8.38 19.80 0.02
C GLU A 307 9.06 20.82 0.95
N GLU A 308 8.30 21.46 1.85
CA GLU A 308 8.78 22.54 2.70
C GLU A 308 9.64 22.07 3.88
N ARG A 309 9.31 20.92 4.46
CA ARG A 309 9.95 20.44 5.71
C ARG A 309 11.05 19.43 5.49
N PHE A 310 11.07 18.76 4.34
CA PHE A 310 12.02 17.70 4.08
C PHE A 310 12.83 17.95 2.81
N ILE A 311 12.17 18.15 1.68
CA ILE A 311 12.85 18.26 0.38
C ILE A 311 13.66 19.54 0.28
N LYS A 312 13.06 20.73 0.46
CA LYS A 312 13.75 22.02 0.32
C LYS A 312 14.88 22.22 1.34
N PRO A 313 14.68 21.99 2.66
CA PRO A 313 15.72 22.24 3.65
C PRO A 313 16.93 21.30 3.52
N HIS A 314 16.72 20.09 3.00
CA HIS A 314 17.76 19.06 2.94
C HIS A 314 18.18 18.68 1.52
N ARG A 315 17.73 19.41 0.49
CA ARG A 315 17.96 19.09 -0.93
C ARG A 315 19.41 18.71 -1.24
N ALA A 316 20.37 19.58 -0.91
CA ALA A 316 21.78 19.32 -1.19
C ALA A 316 22.29 18.02 -0.53
N ARG A 317 21.83 17.71 0.69
CA ARG A 317 22.21 16.48 1.40
C ARG A 317 21.53 15.26 0.78
N LEU A 318 20.25 15.36 0.43
CA LEU A 318 19.49 14.31 -0.24
C LEU A 318 20.09 13.98 -1.60
N ASP A 319 20.49 14.99 -2.38
CA ASP A 319 21.11 14.83 -3.68
C ASP A 319 22.50 14.18 -3.55
N GLN A 320 23.33 14.65 -2.61
CA GLN A 320 24.64 14.07 -2.33
C GLN A 320 24.52 12.59 -1.91
N TRP A 321 23.60 12.28 -1.00
CA TRP A 321 23.36 10.91 -0.58
C TRP A 321 22.81 10.04 -1.72
N SER A 322 21.84 10.55 -2.47
CA SER A 322 21.22 9.86 -3.61
C SER A 322 22.26 9.53 -4.68
N ALA A 323 23.21 10.43 -4.95
CA ALA A 323 24.29 10.21 -5.90
C ALA A 323 25.29 9.14 -5.44
N GLY A 324 25.55 9.06 -4.13
CA GLY A 324 26.43 8.07 -3.51
C GLY A 324 25.76 6.72 -3.20
N PHE A 325 24.44 6.60 -3.35
CA PHE A 325 23.70 5.39 -3.00
C PHE A 325 24.00 4.26 -4.00
N ALA A 326 24.83 3.31 -3.58
CA ALA A 326 24.90 1.99 -4.18
C ALA A 326 23.94 1.08 -3.41
N ALA A 327 22.96 0.48 -4.11
CA ALA A 327 22.15 -0.56 -3.50
C ALA A 327 23.06 -1.72 -3.10
N ALA A 328 23.04 -2.10 -1.83
CA ALA A 328 23.79 -3.24 -1.31
C ALA A 328 23.21 -4.57 -1.82
#